data_AF-A0A645DMD6-F1
#
_entry.id   AF-A0A645DMD6-F1
#
_cell.length_a   1.000
_cell.length_b   1.000
_cell.length_c   1.000
_cell.angle_alpha   90.00
_cell.angle_beta   90.00
_cell.angle_gamma   90.00
#
_symmetry.space_group_name_H-M   'P 1'
#
loop_
_entity.id
_entity.type
_entity.pdbx_description
1 polymer ?
#
loop_
_entity_poly.entity_id
_entity_poly.type
_entity_poly.pdbx_seq_one_letter_code
_entity_poly.pdbx_strand_id
1 'polypeptide(L)'
;MTGGYTVHHGSLLFDCDKDALEGSLNFDTYKIESKGIKSNRERVTNIRELLSDEMRDRFTDAISFINALIPELSCNADILRFTDEQKKEIFIIASKMFLPHETVFGSSRKFNYTKSLRTSGGKITLSLSVENGIINDAELSGNFFASENFAKISRMFIGCLFDIGENSDIIIRIKNICSENMLYGVTESDLINLFNIKQV
;
A
#
# COMPACT_ATOMS: atom_id res chain seq x y z
N MET A 1 -1.61 12.61 -2.52
CA MET A 1 -1.91 13.27 -3.80
C MET A 1 -1.97 14.76 -3.51
N THR A 2 -1.17 15.59 -4.18
CA THR A 2 -1.11 17.04 -3.93
C THR A 2 -1.08 17.77 -5.26
N GLY A 3 -1.84 18.87 -5.36
CA GLY A 3 -1.81 19.78 -6.52
C GLY A 3 -2.87 19.55 -7.61
N GLY A 4 -3.98 18.87 -7.32
CA GLY A 4 -5.08 18.70 -8.30
C GLY A 4 -4.87 17.60 -9.35
N TYR A 5 -3.83 16.77 -9.20
CA TYR A 5 -3.54 15.64 -10.07
C TYR A 5 -3.90 14.30 -9.43
N THR A 6 -4.45 13.39 -10.22
CA THR A 6 -4.70 11.98 -9.85
C THR A 6 -3.75 11.09 -10.63
N VAL A 7 -3.08 10.16 -9.94
CA VAL A 7 -2.19 9.17 -10.56
C VAL A 7 -2.87 7.81 -10.54
N HIS A 8 -3.18 7.28 -11.72
CA HIS A 8 -3.56 5.88 -11.91
C HIS A 8 -2.34 5.12 -12.42
N HIS A 9 -1.91 4.08 -11.72
CA HIS A 9 -0.83 3.20 -12.15
C HIS A 9 -1.28 1.74 -12.09
N GLY A 10 -0.72 0.92 -12.96
CA GLY A 10 -1.02 -0.49 -13.06
C GLY A 10 0.11 -1.24 -13.75
N SER A 11 0.06 -2.58 -13.72
CA SER A 11 1.05 -3.44 -14.36
C SER A 11 0.37 -4.25 -15.48
N LEU A 12 1.04 -4.34 -16.62
CA LEU A 12 0.67 -5.23 -17.73
C LEU A 12 1.73 -6.31 -17.82
N LEU A 13 1.34 -7.57 -17.58
CA LEU A 13 2.25 -8.71 -17.67
C LEU A 13 2.32 -9.16 -19.12
N PHE A 14 3.34 -8.71 -19.86
CA PHE A 14 3.48 -9.09 -21.26
C PHE A 14 3.96 -10.53 -21.41
N ASP A 15 5.09 -10.85 -20.77
CA ASP A 15 5.74 -12.16 -20.82
C ASP A 15 6.64 -12.35 -19.57
N CYS A 16 6.03 -12.33 -18.39
CA CYS A 16 6.73 -12.46 -17.11
C CYS A 16 6.87 -13.94 -16.69
N ASP A 17 7.95 -14.24 -15.95
CA ASP A 17 8.08 -15.52 -15.24
C ASP A 17 7.06 -15.58 -14.10
N LYS A 18 6.01 -16.39 -14.31
CA LYS A 18 4.90 -16.54 -13.37
C LYS A 18 5.32 -17.28 -12.09
N ASP A 19 6.30 -18.17 -12.16
CA ASP A 19 6.77 -18.93 -11.00
C ASP A 19 7.61 -18.02 -10.10
N ALA A 20 8.47 -17.19 -10.68
CA ALA A 20 9.21 -16.16 -9.94
C ALA A 20 8.25 -15.13 -9.31
N LEU A 21 7.19 -14.73 -10.03
CA LEU A 21 6.16 -13.84 -9.50
C LEU A 21 5.47 -14.46 -8.28
N GLU A 22 5.02 -15.71 -8.38
CA GLU A 22 4.38 -16.42 -7.26
C GLU A 22 5.33 -16.56 -6.06
N GLY A 23 6.60 -16.89 -6.31
CA GLY A 23 7.62 -17.02 -5.26
C GLY A 23 8.01 -15.70 -4.57
N SER A 24 7.82 -14.56 -5.24
CA SER A 24 8.13 -13.24 -4.66
C SER A 24 7.06 -12.72 -3.69
N LEU A 25 5.87 -13.32 -3.69
CA LEU A 25 4.74 -12.89 -2.86
C LEU A 25 4.76 -13.64 -1.53
N ASN A 26 5.14 -12.95 -0.45
CA ASN A 26 4.99 -13.48 0.91
C ASN A 26 3.50 -13.53 1.29
N PHE A 27 2.88 -14.70 1.14
CA PHE A 27 1.52 -14.91 1.61
C PHE A 27 1.52 -15.08 3.14
N ASP A 28 0.68 -14.29 3.81
CA ASP A 28 0.36 -14.48 5.23
C ASP A 28 -0.21 -15.90 5.42
N THR A 29 0.51 -16.78 6.11
CA THR A 29 0.15 -18.19 6.32
C THR A 29 -1.20 -18.36 7.05
N TYR A 30 -1.70 -17.31 7.70
CA TYR A 30 -3.03 -17.26 8.31
C TYR A 30 -4.18 -17.40 7.28
N LYS A 31 -3.91 -17.23 5.98
CA LYS A 31 -4.88 -17.53 4.89
C LYS A 31 -5.24 -19.01 4.76
N ILE A 32 -4.50 -19.92 5.40
CA ILE A 32 -4.67 -21.36 5.18
C ILE A 32 -5.68 -21.99 6.17
N GLU A 33 -5.84 -21.45 7.38
CA GLU A 33 -6.57 -22.21 8.43
C GLU A 33 -8.02 -21.79 8.69
N SER A 34 -8.44 -20.55 8.42
CA SER A 34 -9.72 -20.09 9.00
C SER A 34 -10.95 -20.11 8.08
N LYS A 35 -10.82 -20.22 6.76
CA LYS A 35 -11.96 -20.48 5.86
C LYS A 35 -11.44 -21.21 4.64
N GLY A 36 -11.97 -22.40 4.34
CA GLY A 36 -11.68 -23.22 3.15
C GLY A 36 -12.06 -22.57 1.81
N ILE A 37 -11.95 -21.25 1.72
CA ILE A 37 -12.00 -20.47 0.51
C ILE A 37 -10.55 -20.34 0.09
N LYS A 38 -10.10 -21.26 -0.78
CA LYS A 38 -8.95 -21.01 -1.65
C LYS A 38 -9.15 -19.61 -2.18
N SER A 39 -8.37 -18.63 -1.69
CA SER A 39 -8.29 -17.29 -2.29
C SER A 39 -8.27 -17.52 -3.78
N ASN A 40 -9.28 -17.05 -4.51
CA ASN A 40 -9.43 -17.32 -5.94
C ASN A 40 -8.05 -17.16 -6.57
N ARG A 41 -7.48 -18.28 -7.03
CA ARG A 41 -6.30 -18.27 -7.88
C ARG A 41 -6.78 -17.68 -9.19
N GLU A 42 -7.00 -16.38 -9.24
CA GLU A 42 -6.98 -15.67 -10.51
C GLU A 42 -5.57 -15.90 -11.02
N ARG A 43 -5.45 -16.88 -11.92
CA ARG A 43 -4.20 -17.16 -12.61
C ARG A 43 -3.88 -15.89 -13.37
N VAL A 44 -2.90 -15.15 -12.88
CA VAL A 44 -2.32 -14.06 -13.65
C VAL A 44 -1.81 -14.68 -14.95
N THR A 45 -2.18 -14.10 -16.08
CA THR A 45 -1.77 -14.58 -17.40
C THR A 45 -0.88 -13.54 -18.06
N ASN A 46 0.01 -14.01 -18.92
CA ASN A 46 0.76 -13.13 -19.79
C ASN A 46 -0.07 -12.74 -21.01
N ILE A 47 0.03 -11.49 -21.45
CA ILE A 47 -0.62 -11.00 -22.67
C ILE A 47 -0.15 -11.83 -23.87
N ARG A 48 1.14 -12.19 -23.93
CA ARG A 48 1.73 -13.01 -25.01
C ARG A 48 1.04 -14.37 -25.20
N GLU A 49 0.50 -14.96 -24.12
CA GLU A 49 -0.26 -16.21 -24.17
C GLU A 49 -1.64 -16.05 -24.85
N LEU A 50 -2.17 -14.82 -24.84
CA LEU A 50 -3.48 -14.47 -25.40
C LEU A 50 -3.40 -13.94 -26.84
N LEU A 51 -2.20 -13.64 -27.34
CA LEU A 51 -1.98 -13.15 -28.70
C LEU A 51 -2.19 -14.26 -29.73
N SER A 52 -2.73 -13.90 -30.89
CA SER A 52 -2.67 -14.76 -32.09
C SER A 52 -1.22 -14.97 -32.51
N ASP A 53 -0.96 -16.02 -33.30
CA ASP A 53 0.41 -16.32 -33.75
C ASP A 53 1.02 -15.15 -34.55
N GLU A 54 0.25 -14.52 -35.44
CA GLU A 54 0.67 -13.31 -36.17
C GLU A 54 1.07 -12.16 -35.22
N MET A 55 0.28 -11.92 -34.16
CA MET A 55 0.60 -10.88 -33.19
C MET A 55 1.80 -11.25 -32.32
N ARG A 56 2.01 -12.54 -32.04
CA ARG A 56 3.15 -13.02 -31.26
C ARG A 56 4.47 -12.86 -32.02
N ASP A 57 4.43 -13.01 -33.33
CA ASP A 57 5.56 -12.77 -34.23
C ASP A 57 5.82 -11.26 -34.41
N ARG A 58 4.77 -10.45 -34.46
CA ARG A 58 4.87 -8.98 -34.52
C ARG A 58 5.39 -8.36 -33.22
N PHE A 59 4.94 -8.87 -32.08
CA PHE A 59 5.29 -8.37 -30.75
C PHE A 59 6.20 -9.37 -30.03
N THR A 60 7.48 -9.32 -30.39
CA THR A 60 8.50 -10.24 -29.88
C THR A 60 8.84 -9.99 -28.41
N ASP A 61 8.61 -8.76 -27.92
CA ASP A 61 8.92 -8.34 -26.57
C ASP A 61 7.95 -7.24 -26.07
N ALA A 62 8.04 -6.92 -24.77
CA ALA A 62 7.19 -5.91 -24.15
C ALA A 62 7.37 -4.49 -24.74
N ILE A 63 8.55 -4.16 -25.27
CA ILE A 63 8.85 -2.84 -25.83
C ILE A 63 8.10 -2.65 -27.15
N SER A 64 8.18 -3.65 -28.04
CA SER A 64 7.46 -3.68 -29.32
C SER A 64 5.95 -3.58 -29.11
N PHE A 65 5.42 -4.27 -28.10
CA PHE A 65 4.01 -4.20 -27.71
C PHE A 65 3.62 -2.80 -27.20
N ILE A 66 4.38 -2.24 -26.26
CA ILE A 66 4.09 -0.91 -25.67
C ILE A 66 4.18 0.20 -26.73
N ASN A 67 5.16 0.15 -27.62
CA ASN A 67 5.30 1.13 -28.69
C ASN A 67 4.11 1.12 -29.66
N ALA A 68 3.47 -0.03 -29.87
CA ALA A 68 2.24 -0.13 -30.64
C ALA A 68 0.99 0.27 -29.84
N LEU A 69 0.99 0.07 -28.51
CA LEU A 69 -0.13 0.39 -27.65
C LEU A 69 -0.24 1.87 -27.32
N ILE A 70 0.88 2.58 -27.12
CA ILE A 70 0.89 4.00 -26.72
C ILE A 70 0.02 4.85 -27.65
N PRO A 71 0.20 4.83 -28.99
CA PRO A 71 -0.58 5.67 -29.90
C PRO A 71 -2.10 5.47 -29.80
N GLU A 72 -2.54 4.24 -29.52
CA GLU A 72 -3.96 3.89 -29.37
C GLU A 72 -4.56 4.42 -28.05
N LEU A 73 -3.74 4.53 -27.00
CA LEU A 73 -4.17 5.04 -25.69
C LEU A 73 -4.06 6.55 -25.58
N SER A 74 -3.07 7.13 -26.25
CA SER A 74 -2.74 8.54 -26.16
C SER A 74 -3.37 9.30 -27.33
N CYS A 75 -4.68 9.54 -27.26
CA CYS A 75 -5.38 10.43 -28.20
C CYS A 75 -4.70 11.82 -28.21
N ASN A 76 -3.79 12.06 -29.16
CA ASN A 76 -3.05 13.31 -29.36
C ASN A 76 -2.15 13.75 -28.19
N ALA A 77 -1.42 12.84 -27.54
CA ALA A 77 -0.42 13.24 -26.53
C ALA A 77 0.96 13.50 -27.14
N ASP A 78 1.62 14.55 -26.68
CA ASP A 78 3.01 14.83 -27.00
C ASP A 78 3.98 13.95 -26.20
N ILE A 79 5.05 13.49 -26.84
CA ILE A 79 6.13 12.79 -26.15
C ILE A 79 6.97 13.82 -25.40
N LEU A 80 6.83 13.85 -24.07
CA LEU A 80 7.71 14.62 -23.20
C LEU A 80 9.09 13.95 -23.12
N ARG A 81 10.15 14.68 -23.50
CA ARG A 81 11.55 14.23 -23.34
C ARG A 81 12.22 15.04 -22.24
N PHE A 82 12.80 14.34 -21.27
CA PHE A 82 13.56 14.99 -20.20
C PHE A 82 14.94 15.45 -20.68
N THR A 83 15.35 16.65 -20.28
CA THR A 83 16.74 17.13 -20.44
C THR A 83 17.69 16.38 -19.51
N ASP A 84 19.00 16.52 -19.72
CA ASP A 84 19.98 15.85 -18.86
C ASP A 84 20.00 16.43 -17.44
N GLU A 85 19.70 17.71 -17.27
CA GLU A 85 19.49 18.35 -15.97
C GLU A 85 18.27 17.75 -15.26
N GLN A 86 17.13 17.62 -15.96
CA GLN A 86 15.93 17.02 -15.40
C GLN A 86 16.15 15.55 -15.02
N LYS A 87 16.88 14.78 -15.84
CA LYS A 87 17.25 13.39 -15.49
C LYS A 87 18.09 13.33 -14.22
N LYS A 88 19.05 14.25 -14.04
CA LYS A 88 19.85 14.35 -12.81
C LYS A 88 18.97 14.66 -11.61
N GLU A 89 18.03 15.58 -11.74
CA GLU A 89 17.07 15.91 -10.67
C GLU A 89 16.16 14.73 -10.31
N ILE A 90 15.61 14.04 -11.31
CA ILE A 90 14.82 12.81 -11.13
C ILE A 90 15.65 11.77 -10.37
N PHE A 91 16.91 11.58 -10.73
CA PHE A 91 17.78 10.63 -10.05
C PHE A 91 18.06 11.03 -8.59
N ILE A 92 18.25 12.32 -8.31
CA ILE A 92 18.41 12.83 -6.95
C ILE A 92 17.15 12.58 -6.13
N ILE A 93 15.96 12.85 -6.70
CA ILE A 93 14.68 12.59 -6.04
C ILE A 93 14.54 11.09 -5.77
N ALA A 94 14.80 10.24 -6.77
CA ALA A 94 14.68 8.80 -6.62
C ALA A 94 15.64 8.25 -5.55
N SER A 95 16.86 8.76 -5.50
CA SER A 95 17.87 8.37 -4.51
C SER A 95 17.48 8.74 -3.08
N LYS A 96 16.76 9.85 -2.90
CA LYS A 96 16.28 10.30 -1.59
C LYS A 96 14.98 9.62 -1.18
N MET A 97 14.14 9.26 -2.14
CA MET A 97 12.78 8.80 -1.87
C MET A 97 12.64 7.28 -1.91
N PHE A 98 13.27 6.59 -2.86
CA PHE A 98 13.00 5.16 -3.13
C PHE A 98 14.16 4.23 -2.80
N LEU A 99 15.40 4.73 -2.81
CA LEU A 99 16.60 3.93 -2.52
C LEU A 99 16.97 3.77 -1.03
N PRO A 100 16.63 4.68 -0.10
CA PRO A 100 17.06 4.51 1.28
C PRO A 100 16.54 3.21 1.88
N HIS A 101 17.41 2.50 2.61
CA HIS A 101 17.08 1.23 3.26
C HIS A 101 15.84 1.35 4.16
N GLU A 102 15.70 2.47 4.89
CA GLU A 102 14.54 2.73 5.73
C GLU A 102 13.23 2.84 4.95
N THR A 103 13.25 3.33 3.70
CA THR A 103 12.06 3.32 2.84
C THR A 103 11.76 1.91 2.34
N VAL A 104 12.80 1.18 1.91
CA VAL A 104 12.64 -0.15 1.28
C VAL A 104 12.24 -1.22 2.30
N PHE A 105 12.87 -1.21 3.48
CA PHE A 105 12.73 -2.26 4.49
C PHE A 105 12.03 -1.78 5.78
N GLY A 106 11.74 -0.48 5.89
CA GLY A 106 11.23 0.11 7.12
C GLY A 106 12.34 0.42 8.13
N SER A 107 12.02 1.29 9.10
CA SER A 107 12.86 1.53 10.28
C SER A 107 12.62 0.44 11.32
N SER A 108 13.67 0.00 12.04
CA SER A 108 13.57 -0.96 13.14
C SER A 108 12.98 -0.34 14.42
N ARG A 109 11.74 0.15 14.35
CA ARG A 109 11.01 0.67 15.50
C ARG A 109 10.67 -0.46 16.44
N LYS A 110 10.89 -0.27 17.74
CA LYS A 110 10.50 -1.22 18.77
C LYS A 110 9.07 -0.90 19.20
N PHE A 111 8.13 -1.67 18.70
CA PHE A 111 6.75 -1.65 19.19
C PHE A 111 6.56 -2.75 20.22
N ASN A 112 5.96 -2.42 21.36
CA ASN A 112 5.62 -3.39 22.40
C ASN A 112 4.17 -3.87 22.31
N TYR A 113 3.36 -3.24 21.45
CA TYR A 113 2.02 -3.69 21.10
C TYR A 113 1.84 -3.70 19.59
N THR A 114 1.32 -4.79 19.05
CA THR A 114 0.93 -4.88 17.64
C THR A 114 -0.38 -5.65 17.52
N LYS A 115 -1.36 -5.08 16.82
CA LYS A 115 -2.64 -5.74 16.54
C LYS A 115 -3.03 -5.55 15.09
N SER A 116 -3.45 -6.63 14.45
CA SER A 116 -3.98 -6.60 13.08
C SER A 116 -5.46 -6.97 13.06
N LEU A 117 -6.20 -6.34 12.14
CA LEU A 117 -7.60 -6.64 11.85
C LEU A 117 -7.81 -6.67 10.33
N ARG A 118 -8.81 -7.42 9.88
CA ARG A 118 -9.27 -7.35 8.49
C ARG A 118 -10.60 -6.62 8.44
N THR A 119 -10.64 -5.54 7.67
CA THR A 119 -11.83 -4.72 7.45
C THR A 119 -12.33 -4.91 6.01
N SER A 120 -13.38 -4.19 5.61
CA SER A 120 -13.84 -4.16 4.23
C SER A 120 -12.84 -3.49 3.28
N GLY A 121 -12.02 -2.56 3.80
CA GLY A 121 -10.98 -1.85 3.06
C GLY A 121 -9.65 -2.59 2.94
N GLY A 122 -9.41 -3.64 3.73
CA GLY A 122 -8.16 -4.41 3.71
C GLY A 122 -7.72 -4.88 5.09
N LYS A 123 -6.51 -5.45 5.17
CA LYS A 123 -5.82 -5.71 6.45
C LYS A 123 -5.23 -4.41 6.94
N ILE A 124 -5.54 -4.04 8.17
CA ILE A 124 -4.96 -2.91 8.90
C ILE A 124 -4.21 -3.46 10.11
N THR A 125 -3.05 -2.89 10.40
CA THR A 125 -2.20 -3.22 11.54
C THR A 125 -1.83 -1.95 12.26
N LEU A 126 -2.06 -1.93 13.57
CA LEU A 126 -1.61 -0.88 14.46
C LEU A 126 -0.46 -1.41 15.30
N SER A 127 0.67 -0.75 15.25
CA SER A 127 1.81 -1.00 16.13
C SER A 127 2.06 0.22 17.01
N LEU A 128 2.21 0.01 18.32
CA LEU A 128 2.39 1.06 19.32
C LEU A 128 3.61 0.77 20.19
N SER A 129 4.30 1.84 20.58
CA SER A 129 5.29 1.84 21.64
C SER A 129 4.71 2.63 22.80
N VAL A 130 4.27 1.94 23.85
CA VAL A 130 3.65 2.55 25.03
C VAL A 130 4.57 2.41 26.23
N GLU A 131 4.97 3.52 26.84
CA GLU A 131 5.76 3.53 28.07
C GLU A 131 5.07 4.39 29.12
N ASN A 132 4.98 3.89 30.36
CA ASN A 132 4.26 4.57 31.45
C ASN A 132 2.82 4.96 31.09
N GLY A 133 2.16 4.15 30.26
CA GLY A 133 0.81 4.40 29.78
C GLY A 133 0.70 5.46 28.68
N ILE A 134 1.80 6.07 28.21
CA ILE A 134 1.79 7.07 27.13
C ILE A 134 2.27 6.44 25.83
N ILE A 135 1.57 6.70 24.73
CA ILE A 135 1.99 6.30 23.38
C ILE A 135 3.16 7.18 22.94
N ASN A 136 4.36 6.62 22.87
CA ASN A 136 5.57 7.31 22.41
C ASN A 136 5.77 7.21 20.90
N ASP A 137 5.33 6.10 20.31
CA ASP A 137 5.34 5.91 18.85
C ASP A 137 4.15 5.07 18.40
N ALA A 138 3.69 5.32 17.18
CA ALA A 138 2.56 4.64 16.58
C ALA A 138 2.78 4.50 15.07
N GLU A 139 2.38 3.35 14.54
CA GLU A 139 2.42 3.06 13.11
C GLU A 139 1.17 2.29 12.67
N LEU A 140 0.46 2.87 11.70
CA LEU A 140 -0.58 2.20 10.94
C LEU A 140 0.02 1.69 9.63
N SER A 141 -0.11 0.38 9.39
CA SER A 141 0.36 -0.28 8.18
C SER A 141 -0.65 -1.32 7.69
N GLY A 142 -0.58 -1.69 6.42
CA GLY A 142 -1.52 -2.65 5.84
C GLY A 142 -1.77 -2.43 4.36
N ASN A 143 -2.79 -3.10 3.83
CA ASN A 143 -3.19 -3.03 2.42
C ASN A 143 -4.60 -2.44 2.27
N PHE A 144 -4.80 -1.25 2.82
CA PHE A 144 -6.01 -0.45 2.71
C PHE A 144 -5.70 0.91 2.06
N PHE A 145 -6.73 1.62 1.61
CA PHE A 145 -6.57 2.95 1.03
C PHE A 145 -6.85 4.04 2.06
N ALA A 146 -6.16 5.16 1.94
CA ALA A 146 -6.44 6.37 2.71
C ALA A 146 -6.38 7.60 1.80
N SER A 147 -7.17 8.62 2.14
CA SER A 147 -7.09 9.94 1.52
C SER A 147 -5.89 10.75 2.05
N GLU A 148 -5.36 10.33 3.20
CA GLU A 148 -4.28 10.99 3.94
C GLU A 148 -3.08 10.05 4.17
N ASN A 149 -1.92 10.62 4.48
CA ASN A 149 -0.70 9.84 4.71
C ASN A 149 -0.80 9.05 6.04
N PHE A 150 -0.51 7.74 6.03
CA PHE A 150 -0.54 6.90 7.23
C PHE A 150 0.34 7.43 8.37
N ALA A 151 1.49 8.04 8.07
CA ALA A 151 2.33 8.66 9.07
C ALA A 151 1.65 9.86 9.75
N LYS A 152 0.83 10.62 9.02
CA LYS A 152 0.04 11.72 9.59
C LYS A 152 -1.01 11.18 10.55
N ILE A 153 -1.76 10.15 10.12
CA ILE A 153 -2.77 9.48 10.95
C ILE A 153 -2.12 8.85 12.19
N SER A 154 -0.99 8.16 12.04
CA SER A 154 -0.30 7.50 13.14
C SER A 154 0.22 8.49 14.20
N ARG A 155 0.79 9.63 13.76
CA ARG A 155 1.21 10.71 14.68
C ARG A 155 0.06 11.30 15.47
N MET A 156 -1.18 11.19 14.99
CA MET A 156 -2.35 11.54 15.78
C MET A 156 -2.52 10.63 17.00
N PHE A 157 -1.70 9.63 17.29
CA PHE A 157 -1.84 8.90 18.56
C PHE A 157 -0.69 9.13 19.53
N ILE A 158 0.39 9.76 19.06
CA ILE A 158 1.57 10.06 19.89
C ILE A 158 1.20 11.08 20.98
N GLY A 159 1.67 10.81 22.19
CA GLY A 159 1.42 11.61 23.40
C GLY A 159 0.09 11.32 24.09
N CYS A 160 -0.79 10.50 23.50
CA CYS A 160 -2.02 10.08 24.17
C CYS A 160 -1.73 9.11 25.32
N LEU A 161 -2.50 9.24 26.39
CA LEU A 161 -2.65 8.17 27.36
C LEU A 161 -3.32 6.97 26.66
N PHE A 162 -2.74 5.79 26.82
CA PHE A 162 -3.25 4.52 26.30
C PHE A 162 -4.46 4.08 27.13
N ASP A 163 -5.58 4.72 26.85
CA ASP A 163 -6.89 4.50 27.45
C ASP A 163 -7.94 4.41 26.33
N ILE A 164 -8.83 3.43 26.44
CA ILE A 164 -9.94 3.19 25.51
C ILE A 164 -11.30 3.56 26.12
N GLY A 165 -11.30 4.34 27.20
CA GLY A 165 -12.51 4.95 27.75
C GLY A 165 -13.20 5.87 26.74
N GLU A 166 -14.52 6.00 26.87
CA GLU A 166 -15.38 6.73 25.91
C GLU A 166 -14.96 8.20 25.68
N ASN A 167 -14.38 8.84 26.70
CA ASN A 167 -13.91 10.22 26.68
C ASN A 167 -12.38 10.36 26.52
N SER A 168 -11.68 9.27 26.22
CA SER A 168 -10.22 9.30 26.05
C SER A 168 -9.82 10.05 24.78
N ASP A 169 -8.60 10.59 24.78
CA ASP A 169 -8.02 11.24 23.60
C ASP A 169 -7.99 10.32 22.39
N ILE A 170 -7.75 9.02 22.60
CA ILE A 170 -7.72 8.02 21.52
C ILE A 170 -9.07 7.95 20.82
N ILE A 171 -10.17 7.84 21.58
CA ILE A 171 -11.53 7.76 21.00
C ILE A 171 -11.89 9.06 20.27
N ILE A 172 -11.54 10.22 20.82
CA ILE A 172 -11.77 11.52 20.16
C ILE A 172 -11.05 11.57 18.80
N ARG A 173 -9.80 11.14 18.75
CA ARG A 173 -9.00 11.15 17.51
C ARG A 173 -9.50 10.11 16.50
N ILE A 174 -9.94 8.93 16.95
CA ILE A 174 -10.62 7.94 16.10
C ILE A 174 -11.88 8.53 15.46
N LYS A 175 -12.72 9.24 16.23
CA LYS A 175 -13.93 9.89 15.71
C LYS A 175 -13.61 10.93 14.66
N ASN A 176 -12.58 11.75 14.88
CA ASN A 176 -12.11 12.73 13.89
C ASN A 176 -11.66 12.03 12.58
N ILE A 177 -10.82 11.00 12.68
CA ILE A 177 -10.35 10.20 11.52
C ILE A 177 -11.52 9.66 10.69
N CYS A 178 -12.55 9.14 11.35
CA CYS A 178 -13.75 8.61 10.68
C CYS A 178 -14.60 9.73 10.06
N SER A 179 -14.77 10.84 10.76
CA SER A 179 -15.57 11.98 10.28
C SER A 179 -14.97 12.66 9.04
N GLU A 180 -13.64 12.68 8.94
CA GLU A 180 -12.90 13.20 7.79
C GLU A 180 -12.73 12.16 6.67
N ASN A 181 -13.26 10.94 6.86
CA ASN A 181 -13.16 9.82 5.92
C ASN A 181 -11.70 9.57 5.47
N MET A 182 -10.78 9.57 6.44
CA MET A 182 -9.35 9.46 6.16
C MET A 182 -8.96 8.05 5.71
N LEU A 183 -9.70 7.02 6.15
CA LEU A 183 -9.44 5.60 5.88
C LEU A 183 -10.63 4.96 5.16
N TYR A 184 -10.41 4.45 3.94
CA TYR A 184 -11.48 3.82 3.16
C TYR A 184 -11.75 2.39 3.65
N GLY A 185 -13.02 2.09 3.92
CA GLY A 185 -13.45 0.75 4.34
C GLY A 185 -12.94 0.33 5.73
N VAL A 186 -12.68 1.31 6.60
CA VAL A 186 -12.31 1.10 8.01
C VAL A 186 -13.31 1.86 8.87
N THR A 187 -14.00 1.18 9.77
CA THR A 187 -15.03 1.79 10.63
C THR A 187 -14.45 2.27 11.96
N GLU A 188 -15.22 3.09 12.68
CA GLU A 188 -14.87 3.50 14.06
C GLU A 188 -14.67 2.28 14.97
N SER A 189 -15.56 1.29 14.87
CA SER A 189 -15.45 0.00 15.58
C SER A 189 -14.16 -0.73 15.26
N ASP A 190 -13.75 -0.76 13.98
CA ASP A 190 -12.50 -1.40 13.57
C ASP A 190 -11.29 -0.75 14.24
N LEU A 191 -11.26 0.59 14.25
CA LEU A 191 -10.19 1.36 14.90
C LEU A 191 -10.18 1.14 16.41
N ILE A 192 -11.33 1.22 17.10
CA ILE A 192 -11.41 0.95 18.54
C ILE A 192 -10.91 -0.46 18.85
N ASN A 193 -11.28 -1.44 18.02
CA ASN A 193 -10.81 -2.81 18.18
C ASN A 193 -9.29 -2.94 18.05
N LEU A 194 -8.61 -2.12 17.24
CA LEU A 194 -7.14 -2.13 17.16
C LEU A 194 -6.48 -1.71 18.48
N PHE A 195 -7.10 -0.83 19.26
CA PHE A 195 -6.60 -0.40 20.57
C PHE A 195 -7.00 -1.34 21.73
N ASN A 196 -7.94 -2.26 21.51
CA ASN A 196 -8.33 -3.25 22.51
C ASN A 196 -7.33 -4.43 22.57
N ILE A 197 -6.14 -4.14 23.06
CA ILE A 197 -5.02 -5.08 23.12
C ILE A 197 -5.06 -5.75 24.50
N LYS A 198 -5.35 -7.06 24.54
CA LYS A 198 -5.28 -7.81 25.80
C LYS A 198 -3.83 -7.78 26.28
N GLN A 199 -3.60 -7.26 27.48
CA GLN A 199 -2.33 -7.45 28.18
C GLN A 199 -2.13 -8.96 28.36
N VAL A 200 -1.01 -9.47 27.85
CA VAL A 200 -0.53 -10.82 28.17
C VAL A 200 0.20 -10.74 29.52
#